data_AF-A0A4P7JIN0-F1
#
_entry.id   AF-A0A4P7JIN0-F1
#
_cell.length_a   1.000
_cell.length_b   1.000
_cell.length_c   1.000
_cell.angle_alpha   90.00
_cell.angle_beta   90.00
_cell.angle_gamma   90.00
#
_symmetry.space_group_name_H-M   'P 1'
#
loop_
_entity.id
_entity.type
_entity.pdbx_description
1 polymer ?
#
loop_
_entity_poly.entity_id
_entity_poly.type
_entity_poly.pdbx_seq_one_letter_code
_entity_poly.pdbx_strand_id
1 'polypeptide(L)'
;MAENLTQQDIDHLSGLVGNIYSEGVKNRDAYYSYLEDRGYQYGGLAGGVVREDSFSGRIANAFMAETAAKSGNTINLSTSSQISYDLMVADFQARADLVEQQGFAGELGARVHYDNHKVVFSNPDYGLGIENWTAAEPIEYAIENYEALGFSNPAAAADAMLT
;
A
#
# COMPACT_ATOMS: atom_id res chain seq x y z
N MET A 1 -8.49 -3.89 -16.60
CA MET A 1 -7.83 -4.87 -15.73
C MET A 1 -6.36 -4.49 -15.67
N ALA A 2 -5.71 -4.64 -14.54
CA ALA A 2 -4.30 -4.29 -14.40
C ALA A 2 -3.43 -5.14 -15.35
N GLU A 3 -2.41 -4.53 -15.95
CA GLU A 3 -1.41 -5.23 -16.75
C GLU A 3 -0.42 -5.94 -15.83
N ASN A 4 -0.23 -7.25 -16.01
CA ASN A 4 0.73 -8.02 -15.21
C ASN A 4 2.14 -7.42 -15.28
N LEU A 5 2.72 -7.09 -14.11
CA LEU A 5 4.10 -6.65 -14.03
C LEU A 5 5.05 -7.80 -14.34
N THR A 6 6.14 -7.50 -15.04
CA THR A 6 7.23 -8.42 -15.38
C THR A 6 8.51 -8.04 -14.63
N GLN A 7 9.58 -8.81 -14.83
CA GLN A 7 10.90 -8.44 -14.29
C GLN A 7 11.35 -7.04 -14.74
N GLN A 8 11.04 -6.62 -15.97
CA GLN A 8 11.38 -5.28 -16.44
C GLN A 8 10.68 -4.19 -15.61
N ASP A 9 9.43 -4.42 -15.22
CA ASP A 9 8.69 -3.49 -14.37
C ASP A 9 9.25 -3.49 -12.94
N ILE A 10 9.65 -4.65 -12.40
CA ILE A 10 10.33 -4.73 -11.10
C ILE A 10 11.67 -4.00 -11.12
N ASP A 11 12.45 -4.10 -12.20
CA ASP A 11 13.72 -3.37 -12.34
C ASP A 11 13.47 -1.85 -12.37
N HIS A 12 12.39 -1.41 -13.04
CA HIS A 12 11.98 -0.01 -13.04
C HIS A 12 11.57 0.47 -11.64
N LEU A 13 10.69 -0.27 -10.97
CA LEU A 13 10.22 0.03 -9.62
C LEU A 13 11.37 0.02 -8.60
N SER A 14 12.31 -0.92 -8.72
CA SER A 14 13.54 -0.98 -7.92
C SER A 14 14.37 0.30 -8.09
N GLY A 15 14.48 0.82 -9.32
CA GLY A 15 15.10 2.11 -9.59
C GLY A 15 14.40 3.28 -8.89
N LEU A 16 13.08 3.22 -8.71
CA LEU A 16 12.32 4.23 -7.96
C LEU A 16 12.50 4.07 -6.44
N VAL A 17 12.58 2.84 -5.94
CA VAL A 17 12.86 2.57 -4.52
C VAL A 17 14.30 2.99 -4.15
N GLY A 18 15.29 2.62 -4.95
CA GLY A 18 16.72 2.77 -4.63
C GLY A 18 17.32 4.17 -4.86
N ASN A 19 16.66 5.06 -5.62
CA ASN A 19 17.20 6.39 -5.91
C ASN A 19 16.70 7.46 -4.92
N ILE A 20 17.45 7.75 -3.86
CA ILE A 20 17.19 8.95 -3.05
C ILE A 20 17.67 10.17 -3.84
N TYR A 21 16.83 10.75 -4.70
CA TYR A 21 17.12 12.07 -5.29
C TYR A 21 17.22 13.10 -4.15
N SER A 22 18.02 14.15 -4.36
CA SER A 22 18.41 15.20 -3.41
C SER A 22 17.30 15.92 -2.62
N GLU A 23 16.03 15.58 -2.83
CA GLU A 23 14.85 16.07 -2.10
C GLU A 23 14.06 14.95 -1.38
N GLY A 24 14.61 13.73 -1.29
CA GLY A 24 14.30 12.70 -0.31
C GLY A 24 12.97 11.93 -0.42
N VAL A 25 11.96 12.41 -1.15
CA VAL A 25 10.59 11.91 -0.93
C VAL A 25 9.73 11.75 -2.22
N LYS A 26 10.24 12.20 -3.37
CA LYS A 26 9.46 12.30 -4.64
C LYS A 26 9.26 11.00 -5.41
N ASN A 27 10.00 9.93 -5.08
CA ASN A 27 9.88 8.69 -5.85
C ASN A 27 8.64 7.87 -5.51
N ARG A 28 8.05 8.08 -4.32
CA ARG A 28 6.80 7.43 -3.94
C ARG A 28 5.67 7.81 -4.88
N ASP A 29 5.64 9.09 -5.28
CA ASP A 29 4.67 9.58 -6.26
C ASP A 29 4.88 8.89 -7.60
N ALA A 30 6.10 8.92 -8.14
CA ALA A 30 6.43 8.23 -9.39
C ALA A 30 6.15 6.72 -9.36
N TYR A 31 6.42 6.06 -8.23
CA TYR A 31 6.12 4.64 -8.01
C TYR A 31 4.64 4.35 -8.11
N TYR A 32 3.82 5.08 -7.36
CA TYR A 32 2.37 4.85 -7.35
C TYR A 32 1.70 5.33 -8.65
N SER A 33 2.19 6.39 -9.29
CA SER A 33 1.76 6.79 -10.64
C SER A 33 2.05 5.72 -11.67
N TYR A 34 3.23 5.08 -11.62
CA TYR A 34 3.56 4.00 -12.55
C TYR A 34 2.62 2.79 -12.41
N LEU A 35 2.25 2.45 -11.17
CA LEU A 35 1.26 1.40 -10.89
C LEU A 35 -0.14 1.82 -11.36
N GLU A 36 -0.56 3.05 -11.06
CA GLU A 36 -1.85 3.60 -11.49
C GLU A 36 -2.01 3.58 -13.01
N ASP A 37 -0.98 4.01 -13.75
CA ASP A 37 -0.96 4.02 -15.23
C ASP A 37 -1.11 2.62 -15.84
N ARG A 38 -0.73 1.57 -15.10
CA ARG A 38 -0.89 0.15 -15.47
C ARG A 38 -2.20 -0.45 -14.99
N GLY A 39 -3.08 0.35 -14.38
CA GLY A 39 -4.40 -0.05 -13.95
C GLY A 39 -4.47 -0.69 -12.56
N TYR A 40 -3.39 -0.58 -11.76
CA TYR A 40 -3.40 -1.05 -10.37
C TYR A 40 -4.17 -0.09 -9.47
N GLN A 41 -5.24 -0.57 -8.86
CA GLN A 41 -6.16 0.28 -8.09
C GLN A 41 -5.49 0.82 -6.82
N TYR A 42 -4.69 -0.02 -6.16
CA TYR A 42 -3.96 0.42 -4.98
C TYR A 42 -2.93 1.51 -5.31
N GLY A 43 -2.39 1.53 -6.53
CA GLY A 43 -1.52 2.60 -7.02
C GLY A 43 -2.19 3.97 -6.95
N GLY A 44 -3.40 4.11 -7.48
CA GLY A 44 -4.14 5.38 -7.40
C GLY A 44 -4.52 5.78 -5.96
N LEU A 45 -4.91 4.82 -5.13
CA LEU A 45 -5.26 5.07 -3.73
C LEU A 45 -4.06 5.57 -2.92
N ALA A 46 -2.94 4.84 -2.97
CA ALA A 46 -1.72 5.18 -2.25
C ALA A 46 -1.06 6.44 -2.83
N GLY A 47 -1.09 6.63 -4.15
CA GLY A 47 -0.61 7.84 -4.83
C GLY A 47 -1.35 9.09 -4.36
N GLY A 48 -2.68 9.01 -4.18
CA GLY A 48 -3.46 10.12 -3.64
C GLY A 48 -3.14 10.47 -2.17
N VAL A 49 -2.70 9.49 -1.37
CA VAL A 49 -2.18 9.74 -0.01
C VAL A 49 -0.84 10.45 -0.07
N VAL A 50 0.06 10.01 -0.95
CA VAL A 50 1.40 10.60 -1.15
C VAL A 50 1.33 12.05 -1.64
N ARG A 51 0.45 12.33 -2.60
CA ARG A 51 0.29 13.65 -3.22
C ARG A 51 -0.64 14.59 -2.44
N GLU A 52 -1.44 14.06 -1.52
CA GLU A 52 -2.53 14.78 -0.82
C GLU A 52 -3.54 15.46 -1.75
N ASP A 53 -3.64 15.01 -3.00
CA ASP A 53 -4.49 15.61 -4.03
C ASP A 53 -5.92 15.03 -4.03
N SER A 54 -6.07 13.79 -3.57
CA SER A 54 -7.36 13.10 -3.47
C SER A 54 -8.07 13.35 -2.13
N PHE A 55 -9.40 13.29 -2.15
CA PHE A 55 -10.22 13.42 -0.93
C PHE A 55 -9.92 12.29 0.08
N SER A 56 -9.84 11.05 -0.40
CA SER A 56 -9.49 9.89 0.44
C SER A 56 -8.08 9.97 0.99
N GLY A 57 -7.11 10.47 0.20
CA GLY A 57 -5.73 10.65 0.63
C GLY A 57 -5.60 11.64 1.78
N ARG A 58 -6.24 12.81 1.67
CA ARG A 58 -6.28 13.81 2.74
C ARG A 58 -6.95 13.27 4.01
N ILE A 59 -8.03 12.50 3.87
CA ILE A 59 -8.68 11.83 5.02
C ILE A 59 -7.72 10.85 5.68
N ALA A 60 -7.00 10.04 4.90
CA ALA A 60 -6.09 9.04 5.45
C ALA A 60 -4.97 9.69 6.29
N ASN A 61 -4.36 10.76 5.76
CA ASN A 61 -3.31 11.49 6.49
C ASN A 61 -3.87 12.17 7.75
N ALA A 62 -5.05 12.80 7.67
CA ALA A 62 -5.69 13.42 8.83
C ALA A 62 -6.08 12.38 9.90
N PHE A 63 -6.61 11.24 9.49
CA PHE A 63 -6.98 10.15 10.39
C PHE A 63 -5.76 9.58 11.11
N MET A 64 -4.68 9.30 10.38
CA MET A 64 -3.43 8.82 10.98
C MET A 64 -2.89 9.82 12.01
N ALA A 65 -2.83 11.12 11.67
CA ALA A 65 -2.36 12.15 12.59
C ALA A 65 -3.24 12.27 13.85
N GLU A 66 -4.57 12.28 13.69
CA GLU A 66 -5.53 12.40 14.80
C GLU A 66 -5.50 11.17 15.72
N THR A 67 -5.48 9.97 15.16
CA THR A 67 -5.46 8.73 15.96
C THR A 67 -4.11 8.52 16.65
N ALA A 68 -3.00 8.93 16.04
CA ALA A 68 -1.70 8.94 16.70
C ALA A 68 -1.69 9.87 17.92
N ALA A 69 -2.28 11.08 17.77
CA ALA A 69 -2.36 12.07 18.83
C ALA A 69 -3.12 11.58 20.07
N LYS A 70 -4.16 10.76 19.88
CA LYS A 70 -4.92 10.14 20.98
C LYS A 70 -4.07 9.19 21.84
N SER A 71 -3.03 8.60 21.24
CA SER A 71 -2.07 7.73 21.92
C SER A 71 -0.82 8.49 22.41
N GLY A 72 -0.80 9.82 22.30
CA GLY A 72 0.31 10.66 22.72
C GLY A 72 1.42 10.82 21.69
N ASN A 73 1.22 10.34 20.45
CA ASN A 73 2.21 10.43 19.37
C ASN A 73 1.88 11.58 18.42
N THR A 74 2.90 12.29 17.94
CA THR A 74 2.72 13.37 16.95
C THR A 74 3.39 12.98 15.65
N ILE A 75 2.60 12.82 14.59
CA ILE A 75 3.11 12.54 13.25
C ILE A 75 3.35 13.86 12.52
N ASN A 76 4.62 14.19 12.32
CA ASN A 76 5.02 15.32 11.49
C ASN A 76 5.23 14.88 10.04
N LEU A 77 5.49 15.85 9.14
CA LEU A 77 5.71 15.58 7.72
C LEU A 77 6.86 14.60 7.46
N SER A 78 7.95 14.67 8.23
CA SER A 78 9.09 13.76 8.08
C SER A 78 8.69 12.32 8.42
N THR A 79 7.99 12.12 9.54
CA THR A 79 7.53 10.79 9.97
C THR A 79 6.50 10.22 9.00
N SER A 80 5.51 11.01 8.58
CA SER A 80 4.53 10.60 7.55
C SER A 80 5.24 10.25 6.23
N SER A 81 6.26 11.02 5.85
CA SER A 81 7.04 10.75 4.64
C SER A 81 7.78 9.42 4.74
N GLN A 82 8.39 9.13 5.89
CA GLN A 82 9.08 7.87 6.12
C GLN A 82 8.11 6.68 6.16
N ILE A 83 6.99 6.78 6.87
CA ILE A 83 5.96 5.72 6.91
C ILE A 83 5.53 5.35 5.49
N SER A 84 5.21 6.34 4.66
CA SER A 84 4.77 6.05 3.29
C SER A 84 5.90 5.60 2.37
N TYR A 85 7.18 5.90 2.67
CA TYR A 85 8.31 5.28 1.99
C TYR A 85 8.42 3.79 2.36
N ASP A 86 8.32 3.45 3.65
CA ASP A 86 8.38 2.06 4.11
C ASP A 86 7.22 1.23 3.55
N LEU A 87 6.02 1.81 3.43
CA LEU A 87 4.89 1.18 2.74
C LEU A 87 5.17 0.91 1.26
N MET A 88 5.81 1.85 0.56
CA MET A 88 6.22 1.67 -0.84
C MET A 88 7.23 0.52 -0.95
N VAL A 89 8.21 0.45 -0.04
CA VAL A 89 9.20 -0.64 0.01
C VAL A 89 8.51 -1.99 0.23
N ALA A 90 7.56 -2.06 1.15
CA ALA A 90 6.81 -3.29 1.44
C ALA A 90 5.94 -3.74 0.25
N ASP A 91 5.27 -2.80 -0.44
CA ASP A 91 4.52 -3.09 -1.68
C ASP A 91 5.47 -3.60 -2.78
N PHE A 92 6.61 -2.93 -2.97
CA PHE A 92 7.62 -3.35 -3.94
C PHE A 92 8.11 -4.76 -3.68
N GLN A 93 8.48 -5.09 -2.44
CA GLN A 93 8.98 -6.41 -2.08
C GLN A 93 7.94 -7.49 -2.40
N ALA A 94 6.67 -7.28 -2.04
CA ALA A 94 5.61 -8.24 -2.33
C ALA A 94 5.43 -8.48 -3.84
N ARG A 95 5.56 -7.44 -4.67
CA ARG A 95 5.49 -7.58 -6.14
C ARG A 95 6.72 -8.28 -6.71
N ALA A 96 7.92 -7.94 -6.20
CA ALA A 96 9.16 -8.57 -6.62
C ALA A 96 9.15 -10.07 -6.31
N ASP A 97 8.68 -10.46 -5.12
CA ASP A 97 8.55 -11.86 -4.71
C ASP A 97 7.60 -12.63 -5.64
N LEU A 98 6.48 -12.04 -6.04
CA LEU A 98 5.57 -12.66 -7.02
C LEU A 98 6.25 -12.82 -8.38
N VAL A 99 6.93 -11.80 -8.90
CA VAL A 99 7.64 -11.93 -10.18
C VAL A 99 8.73 -13.00 -10.10
N GLU A 100 9.48 -13.10 -9.00
CA GLU A 100 10.48 -14.15 -8.81
C GLU A 100 9.85 -15.56 -8.79
N GLN A 101 8.72 -15.73 -8.12
CA GLN A 101 8.08 -17.04 -7.92
C GLN A 101 7.31 -17.54 -9.15
N GLN A 102 6.63 -16.66 -9.88
CA GLN A 102 5.70 -17.02 -10.97
C GLN A 102 6.00 -16.32 -12.31
N GLY A 103 6.99 -15.43 -12.38
CA GLY A 103 7.39 -14.71 -13.60
C GLY A 103 6.60 -13.44 -13.90
N PHE A 104 5.54 -13.16 -13.12
CA PHE A 104 4.74 -11.94 -13.24
C PHE A 104 4.09 -11.54 -11.90
N ALA A 105 3.57 -10.32 -11.76
CA ALA A 105 2.76 -9.92 -10.61
C ALA A 105 1.47 -9.21 -11.05
N GLY A 106 0.33 -9.75 -10.61
CA GLY A 106 -0.99 -9.12 -10.74
C GLY A 106 -1.27 -8.14 -9.58
N GLU A 107 -2.53 -7.75 -9.39
CA GLU A 107 -2.95 -6.92 -8.26
C GLU A 107 -2.63 -7.65 -6.95
N LEU A 108 -2.09 -6.94 -5.96
CA LEU A 108 -1.86 -7.53 -4.64
C LEU A 108 -3.19 -7.68 -3.91
N GLY A 109 -3.38 -8.81 -3.25
CA GLY A 109 -4.59 -9.07 -2.46
C GLY A 109 -4.69 -8.17 -1.22
N ALA A 110 -5.91 -7.96 -0.73
CA ALA A 110 -6.17 -7.13 0.45
C ALA A 110 -5.40 -7.59 1.70
N ARG A 111 -5.18 -8.90 1.87
CA ARG A 111 -4.37 -9.47 2.96
C ARG A 111 -2.92 -8.98 2.92
N VAL A 112 -2.30 -8.97 1.74
CA VAL A 112 -0.91 -8.51 1.56
C VAL A 112 -0.80 -7.05 1.96
N HIS A 113 -1.72 -6.20 1.51
CA HIS A 113 -1.74 -4.80 1.91
C HIS A 113 -1.95 -4.62 3.41
N TYR A 114 -2.86 -5.38 4.03
CA TYR A 114 -3.07 -5.34 5.47
C TYR A 114 -1.80 -5.70 6.25
N ASP A 115 -1.16 -6.80 5.88
CA ASP A 115 0.06 -7.28 6.54
C ASP A 115 1.21 -6.28 6.37
N ASN A 116 1.37 -5.68 5.18
CA ASN A 116 2.35 -4.62 4.94
C ASN A 116 2.13 -3.40 5.86
N HIS A 117 0.88 -2.91 5.98
CA HIS A 117 0.59 -1.78 6.88
C HIS A 117 0.82 -2.16 8.33
N LYS A 118 0.42 -3.37 8.75
CA LYS A 118 0.60 -3.86 10.11
C LYS A 118 2.08 -3.86 10.48
N VAL A 119 2.94 -4.38 9.62
CA VAL A 119 4.39 -4.40 9.84
C VAL A 119 4.96 -2.98 9.91
N VAL A 120 4.66 -2.12 8.94
CA VAL A 120 5.23 -0.76 8.88
C VAL A 120 4.76 0.09 10.06
N PHE A 121 3.46 0.09 10.37
CA PHE A 121 2.92 0.91 11.45
C PHE A 121 3.42 0.46 12.82
N SER A 122 3.66 -0.84 12.99
CA SER A 122 4.20 -1.41 14.24
C SER A 122 5.70 -1.11 14.44
N ASN A 123 6.36 -0.36 13.54
CA ASN A 123 7.71 0.11 13.79
C ASN A 123 7.73 1.00 15.05
N PRO A 124 8.52 0.65 16.10
CA PRO A 124 8.52 1.37 17.36
C PRO A 124 8.90 2.85 17.24
N ASP A 125 9.62 3.25 16.18
CA ASP A 125 9.99 4.64 15.94
C ASP A 125 8.80 5.54 15.56
N TYR A 126 7.67 4.94 15.14
CA TYR A 126 6.45 5.67 14.79
C TYR A 126 5.46 5.78 15.94
N GLY A 127 5.50 4.84 16.90
CA GLY A 127 4.52 4.76 17.99
C GLY A 127 3.10 4.51 17.46
N LEU A 128 2.95 3.84 16.32
CA LEU A 128 1.66 3.53 15.72
C LEU A 128 1.32 2.05 15.88
N GLY A 129 0.05 1.75 15.69
CA GLY A 129 -0.48 0.42 15.46
C GLY A 129 -1.34 0.40 14.21
N ILE A 130 -1.81 -0.79 13.83
CA ILE A 130 -2.63 -0.96 12.62
C ILE A 130 -3.90 -0.12 12.65
N GLU A 131 -4.43 0.19 13.85
CA GLU A 131 -5.59 1.04 14.08
C GLU A 131 -5.42 2.49 13.61
N ASN A 132 -4.18 2.95 13.38
CA ASN A 132 -3.91 4.27 12.82
C ASN A 132 -4.09 4.33 11.29
N TRP A 133 -4.28 3.18 10.64
CA TRP A 133 -4.59 3.11 9.20
C TRP A 133 -6.09 3.08 8.97
N THR A 134 -6.59 4.02 8.16
CA THR A 134 -8.03 4.25 7.95
C THR A 134 -8.77 3.04 7.38
N ALA A 135 -8.08 2.15 6.67
CA ALA A 135 -8.69 0.97 6.05
C ALA A 135 -8.51 -0.32 6.86
N ALA A 136 -7.83 -0.28 8.01
CA ALA A 136 -7.50 -1.48 8.79
C ALA A 136 -8.73 -2.32 9.14
N GLU A 137 -9.67 -1.74 9.88
CA GLU A 137 -10.88 -2.41 10.35
C GLU A 137 -11.76 -2.93 9.19
N PRO A 138 -12.13 -2.12 8.16
CA PRO A 138 -12.96 -2.63 7.07
C PRO A 138 -12.25 -3.71 6.24
N ILE A 139 -10.93 -3.65 6.07
CA ILE A 139 -10.17 -4.69 5.37
C ILE A 139 -10.09 -5.97 6.21
N GLU A 140 -9.87 -5.87 7.52
CA GLU A 140 -9.90 -7.03 8.43
C GLU A 140 -11.24 -7.76 8.35
N TYR A 141 -12.35 -7.01 8.45
CA TYR A 141 -13.69 -7.57 8.24
C TYR A 141 -13.85 -8.22 6.86
N ALA A 142 -13.33 -7.59 5.80
CA ALA A 142 -13.40 -8.13 4.45
C ALA A 142 -12.49 -9.35 4.22
N ILE A 143 -11.39 -9.50 4.96
CA ILE A 143 -10.55 -10.68 4.86
C ILE A 143 -11.17 -11.85 5.64
N GLU A 144 -11.69 -11.58 6.84
CA GLU A 144 -12.13 -12.63 7.76
C GLU A 144 -13.57 -13.09 7.54
N ASN A 145 -14.45 -12.18 7.09
CA ASN A 145 -15.89 -12.40 7.21
C ASN A 145 -16.66 -12.23 5.88
N TYR A 146 -16.01 -11.86 4.77
CA TYR A 146 -16.73 -11.42 3.56
C TYR A 146 -17.67 -12.48 2.97
N GLU A 147 -17.25 -13.75 2.93
CA GLU A 147 -18.13 -14.87 2.53
C GLU A 147 -19.20 -15.17 3.59
N ALA A 148 -18.84 -15.10 4.88
CA ALA A 148 -19.77 -15.32 6.00
C ALA A 148 -20.85 -14.24 6.11
N LEU A 149 -20.59 -13.04 5.60
CA LEU A 149 -21.53 -11.92 5.51
C LEU A 149 -22.51 -12.03 4.33
N GLY A 150 -22.41 -13.11 3.53
CA GLY A 150 -23.31 -13.36 2.40
C GLY A 150 -23.02 -12.50 1.17
N PHE A 151 -21.88 -11.80 1.16
CA PHE A 151 -21.38 -11.13 -0.04
C PHE A 151 -20.64 -12.14 -0.92
N SER A 152 -20.87 -12.10 -2.23
CA SER A 152 -19.98 -12.78 -3.17
C SER A 152 -18.69 -11.98 -3.26
N ASN A 153 -17.54 -12.59 -2.97
CA ASN A 153 -16.24 -11.97 -3.21
C ASN A 153 -15.89 -12.09 -4.70
N PRO A 154 -16.01 -11.02 -5.51
CA PRO A 154 -15.68 -11.10 -6.93
C PRO A 154 -14.18 -11.34 -7.17
N ALA A 155 -13.30 -11.08 -6.20
CA ALA A 155 -11.85 -11.32 -6.31
C ALA A 155 -11.49 -12.80 -6.09
N ALA A 156 -12.16 -13.51 -5.17
CA ALA A 156 -11.95 -14.95 -4.95
C ALA A 156 -12.35 -15.80 -6.17
N ALA A 157 -13.33 -15.32 -6.96
CA ALA A 157 -13.72 -15.96 -8.21
C ALA A 157 -12.65 -15.82 -9.32
N ALA A 158 -11.77 -14.81 -9.24
CA ALA A 158 -10.69 -14.61 -10.20
C ALA A 158 -9.45 -15.48 -9.88
N ASP A 159 -9.11 -15.65 -8.60
CA ASP A 159 -8.00 -16.54 -8.18
C ASP A 159 -8.28 -18.02 -8.47
N ALA A 160 -9.54 -18.46 -8.37
CA ALA A 160 -9.95 -19.83 -8.70
C ALA A 160 -9.92 -20.16 -10.20
N MET A 161 -9.72 -19.16 -11.08
CA MET A 161 -9.62 -19.35 -12.54
C MET A 161 -8.18 -19.36 -13.07
N LEU A 162 -7.18 -19.27 -12.18
CA LEU A 162 -5.76 -19.30 -12.52
C LEU A 162 -5.01 -20.52 -11.98
N THR A 163 -5.72 -21.47 -11.37
CA THR A 163 -5.22 -22.83 -11.02
C THR A 163 -5.73 -23.87 -12.00
#